data_AF-A0A8W8KQ12-F1
#
_entry.id   AF-A0A8W8KQ12-F1
#
_cell.length_a   1.000
_cell.length_b   1.000
_cell.length_c   1.000
_cell.angle_alpha   90.00
_cell.angle_beta   90.00
_cell.angle_gamma   90.00
#
_symmetry.space_group_name_H-M   'P 1'
#
loop_
_entity.id
_entity.type
_entity.pdbx_description
1 polymer ?
#
loop_
_entity_poly.entity_id
_entity_poly.type
_entity_poly.pdbx_seq_one_letter_code
_entity_poly.pdbx_strand_id
1 'polypeptide(L)'
;MKDTQSKLQVQMDTLENRCKAMEEKYSEIKNDITSSEINFKREIYDINLYIILFLILLIIAVIFMAQKELLHRKYHESDRIPPDNPTVGCGQNQKVGGQETALSDERFEMSMAQKIKEEGIKSLPVRTYVVGTLSDLFNIKPCQVTIIFVDSNDRDIILENPETDIGDIRRKTTECLTKINCDVFIIYCKDRGSQTLPPNQLYNTRLHSIDQHATLVKLKKKNRVFSVYECLHLQQVELLGDCVEQL
;
A
#
# COMPACT_ATOMS: atom_id res chain seq x y z
N MET A 1 3.53 -51.34 17.93
CA MET A 1 4.38 -50.98 16.76
C MET A 1 3.58 -50.85 15.46
N LYS A 2 2.82 -51.86 15.01
CA LYS A 2 2.02 -51.75 13.75
C LYS A 2 1.01 -50.60 13.76
N ASP A 3 0.35 -50.36 14.89
CA ASP A 3 -0.68 -49.32 15.02
C ASP A 3 -0.09 -47.90 14.90
N THR A 4 1.10 -47.69 15.45
CA THR A 4 1.85 -46.43 15.41
C THR A 4 2.35 -46.11 14.01
N GLN A 5 2.82 -47.12 13.25
CA GLN A 5 3.20 -46.94 11.85
C GLN A 5 2.01 -46.57 10.96
N SER A 6 0.85 -47.19 11.17
CA SER A 6 -0.34 -46.86 10.36
C SER A 6 -0.80 -45.41 10.56
N LYS A 7 -0.76 -44.89 11.80
CA LYS A 7 -1.10 -43.50 12.10
C LYS A 7 -0.12 -42.50 11.47
N LEU A 8 1.17 -42.83 11.50
CA LEU A 8 2.21 -42.02 10.86
C LEU A 8 2.02 -41.95 9.34
N GLN A 9 1.65 -43.08 8.71
CA GLN A 9 1.37 -43.14 7.28
C GLN A 9 0.21 -42.20 6.90
N VAL A 10 -0.90 -42.28 7.64
CA VAL A 10 -2.09 -41.44 7.41
C VAL A 10 -1.77 -39.95 7.58
N GLN A 11 -0.93 -39.60 8.57
CA GLN A 11 -0.49 -38.22 8.76
C GLN A 11 0.40 -37.73 7.60
N MET A 12 1.30 -38.57 7.11
CA MET A 12 2.14 -38.28 5.93
C MET A 12 1.28 -38.04 4.69
N ASP A 13 0.33 -38.92 4.41
CA ASP A 13 -0.56 -38.80 3.25
C ASP A 13 -1.44 -37.55 3.36
N THR A 14 -1.91 -37.23 4.56
CA THR A 14 -2.69 -36.00 4.83
C THR A 14 -1.84 -34.74 4.60
N LEU A 15 -0.58 -34.75 5.04
CA LEU A 15 0.34 -33.64 4.85
C LEU A 15 0.69 -33.45 3.38
N GLU A 16 0.96 -34.55 2.66
CA GLU A 16 1.26 -34.51 1.23
C GLU A 16 0.10 -33.92 0.42
N ASN A 17 -1.14 -34.33 0.73
CA ASN A 17 -2.34 -33.76 0.11
C ASN A 17 -2.49 -32.26 0.40
N ARG A 18 -2.17 -31.82 1.63
CA ARG A 18 -2.17 -30.39 1.98
C ARG A 18 -1.09 -29.61 1.25
N CYS A 19 0.10 -30.17 1.06
CA CYS A 19 1.17 -29.55 0.29
C CYS A 19 0.77 -29.39 -1.18
N LYS A 20 0.20 -30.44 -1.80
CA LYS A 20 -0.30 -30.36 -3.19
C LYS A 20 -1.38 -29.31 -3.37
N ALA A 21 -2.35 -29.26 -2.46
CA ALA A 21 -3.41 -28.25 -2.49
C ALA A 21 -2.86 -26.81 -2.31
N MET A 22 -1.79 -26.66 -1.53
CA MET A 22 -1.12 -25.37 -1.35
C MET A 22 -0.35 -24.94 -2.61
N GLU A 23 0.32 -25.89 -3.26
CA GLU A 23 1.07 -25.66 -4.50
C GLU A 23 0.15 -25.27 -5.66
N GLU A 24 -1.03 -25.90 -5.77
CA GLU A 24 -2.05 -25.55 -6.75
C GLU A 24 -2.57 -24.11 -6.53
N LYS A 25 -2.93 -23.76 -5.29
CA LYS A 25 -3.35 -22.39 -4.95
C LYS A 25 -2.26 -21.36 -5.22
N TYR A 26 -1.00 -21.69 -4.94
CA TYR A 26 0.13 -20.82 -5.22
C TYR A 26 0.29 -20.57 -6.73
N SER A 27 0.10 -21.61 -7.54
CA SER A 27 0.16 -21.51 -9.00
C SER A 27 -0.97 -20.63 -9.57
N GLU A 28 -2.19 -20.76 -9.03
CA GLU A 28 -3.35 -19.95 -9.41
C GLU A 28 -3.11 -18.47 -9.09
N ILE A 29 -2.68 -18.16 -7.86
CA ILE A 29 -2.34 -16.81 -7.42
C ILE A 29 -1.24 -16.20 -8.29
N LYS A 30 -0.21 -16.99 -8.64
CA LYS A 30 0.88 -16.52 -9.50
C LYS A 30 0.38 -16.12 -10.89
N ASN A 31 -0.56 -16.87 -11.44
CA ASN A 31 -1.17 -16.56 -12.73
C ASN A 31 -2.03 -15.29 -12.66
N ASP A 32 -2.83 -15.14 -11.60
CA ASP A 32 -3.64 -13.93 -11.35
C ASP A 32 -2.78 -12.67 -11.23
N ILE A 33 -1.68 -12.74 -10.46
CA ILE A 33 -0.74 -11.62 -10.30
C ILE A 33 -0.10 -11.26 -11.64
N THR A 34 0.40 -12.26 -12.38
CA THR A 34 1.05 -12.04 -13.68
C THR A 34 0.08 -11.43 -14.69
N SER A 35 -1.15 -11.95 -14.76
CA SER A 35 -2.23 -11.41 -15.60
C SER A 35 -2.54 -9.96 -15.24
N SER A 36 -2.63 -9.66 -13.95
CA SER A 36 -2.91 -8.30 -13.49
C SER A 36 -1.77 -7.31 -13.74
N GLU A 37 -0.51 -7.72 -13.62
CA GLU A 37 0.63 -6.85 -13.95
C GLU A 37 0.66 -6.49 -15.44
N ILE A 38 0.29 -7.43 -16.31
CA ILE A 38 0.18 -7.20 -17.76
C ILE A 38 -0.93 -6.19 -18.06
N ASN A 39 -2.10 -6.34 -17.43
CA ASN A 39 -3.23 -5.43 -17.61
C ASN A 39 -2.92 -4.02 -17.08
N PHE A 40 -2.29 -3.92 -15.91
CA PHE A 40 -1.93 -2.63 -15.31
C PHE A 40 -0.90 -1.87 -16.15
N LYS A 41 0.12 -2.57 -16.68
CA LYS A 41 1.07 -1.94 -17.63
C LYS A 41 0.34 -1.41 -18.86
N ARG A 42 -0.57 -2.19 -19.44
CA ARG A 42 -1.34 -1.77 -20.63
C ARG A 42 -2.15 -0.50 -20.34
N GLU A 43 -2.89 -0.46 -19.23
CA GLU A 43 -3.70 0.70 -18.85
C GLU A 43 -2.85 1.95 -18.59
N ILE A 44 -1.70 1.81 -17.93
CA ILE A 44 -0.76 2.92 -17.75
C ILE A 44 -0.22 3.44 -19.09
N TYR A 45 0.11 2.54 -20.03
CA TYR A 45 0.60 2.95 -21.35
C TYR A 45 -0.47 3.74 -22.11
N ASP A 46 -1.73 3.29 -22.09
CA ASP A 46 -2.81 3.99 -22.76
C ASP A 46 -3.06 5.37 -22.13
N ILE A 47 -3.12 5.46 -20.79
CA ILE A 47 -3.29 6.74 -20.08
C ILE A 47 -2.14 7.70 -20.38
N ASN A 48 -0.90 7.23 -20.31
CA ASN A 48 0.28 8.05 -20.63
C ASN A 48 0.27 8.52 -22.08
N LEU A 49 -0.17 7.66 -23.02
CA LEU A 49 -0.31 8.03 -24.43
C LEU A 49 -1.35 9.13 -24.63
N TYR A 50 -2.52 9.04 -23.96
CA TYR A 50 -3.55 10.08 -24.01
C TYR A 50 -3.05 11.42 -23.44
N ILE A 51 -2.31 11.39 -22.32
CA ILE A 51 -1.72 12.59 -21.73
C ILE A 51 -0.72 13.24 -22.69
N ILE A 52 0.17 12.45 -23.29
CA ILE A 52 1.16 12.96 -24.26
C ILE A 52 0.46 13.58 -25.48
N LEU A 53 -0.57 12.91 -26.03
CA LEU A 53 -1.33 13.42 -27.17
C LEU A 53 -2.03 14.74 -26.83
N PHE A 54 -2.63 14.84 -25.64
CA PHE A 54 -3.27 16.07 -25.17
C PHE A 54 -2.27 17.23 -25.01
N LEU A 55 -1.08 16.97 -24.46
CA LEU A 55 -0.02 17.96 -24.34
C LEU A 55 0.47 18.45 -25.72
N ILE A 56 0.60 17.54 -26.70
CA ILE A 56 0.94 17.91 -28.08
C ILE A 56 -0.14 18.80 -28.69
N LEU A 57 -1.42 18.48 -28.50
CA LEU A 57 -2.53 19.31 -29.00
C LEU A 57 -2.55 20.70 -28.36
N LEU A 58 -2.25 20.81 -27.06
CA LEU A 58 -2.09 22.10 -26.38
C LEU A 58 -0.95 22.91 -26.97
N ILE A 59 0.22 22.30 -27.20
CA ILE A 59 1.36 22.98 -27.83
C ILE A 59 0.97 23.49 -29.23
N ILE A 60 0.31 22.66 -30.04
CA ILE A 60 -0.17 23.06 -31.37
C ILE A 60 -1.16 24.22 -31.27
N ALA A 61 -2.10 24.19 -30.32
CA ALA A 61 -3.06 25.27 -30.12
C ALA A 61 -2.38 26.59 -29.70
N VAL A 62 -1.39 26.54 -28.81
CA VAL A 62 -0.58 27.70 -28.42
C VAL A 62 0.18 28.28 -29.62
N ILE A 63 0.81 27.43 -30.43
CA ILE A 63 1.49 27.86 -31.66
C ILE A 63 0.50 28.51 -32.62
N PHE A 64 -0.68 27.93 -32.81
CA PHE A 64 -1.71 28.46 -33.72
C PHE A 64 -2.24 29.82 -33.23
N MET A 65 -2.46 29.97 -31.93
CA MET A 65 -2.86 31.25 -31.32
C MET A 65 -1.76 32.29 -31.47
N ALA A 66 -0.49 31.93 -31.24
CA ALA A 66 0.65 32.84 -31.45
C ALA A 66 0.81 33.23 -32.93
N GLN A 67 0.60 32.31 -33.87
CA GLN A 67 0.64 32.62 -35.30
C GLN A 67 -0.52 33.53 -35.72
N LYS A 68 -1.73 33.31 -35.18
CA LYS A 68 -2.89 34.19 -35.39
C LYS A 68 -2.63 35.60 -34.86
N GLU A 69 -2.02 35.72 -33.69
CA GLU A 69 -1.62 37.00 -33.08
C GLU A 69 -0.57 37.71 -33.95
N LEU A 70 0.43 36.98 -34.45
CA LEU A 70 1.46 37.52 -35.36
C LEU A 70 0.89 37.95 -36.73
N LEU A 71 -0.13 37.26 -37.24
CA LEU A 71 -0.86 37.64 -38.46
C LEU A 71 -1.70 38.91 -38.24
N HIS A 72 -2.36 39.05 -37.09
CA HIS A 72 -3.04 40.28 -36.70
C HIS A 72 -2.06 41.46 -36.54
N ARG A 73 -0.88 41.20 -35.99
CA ARG A 73 0.17 42.21 -35.82
C ARG A 73 0.72 42.70 -37.16
N LYS A 74 0.95 41.81 -38.13
CA LYS A 74 1.35 42.19 -39.51
C LYS A 74 0.31 43.03 -40.28
N TYR A 75 -0.97 42.98 -39.91
CA TYR A 75 -2.00 43.86 -40.46
C TYR A 75 -2.03 45.25 -39.82
N HIS A 76 -1.52 45.38 -38.59
CA HIS A 76 -1.56 46.62 -37.82
C HIS A 76 -0.23 47.40 -37.85
N GLU A 77 0.82 46.82 -38.44
CA GLU A 77 2.19 47.34 -38.48
C GLU A 77 2.53 48.06 -39.81
N SER A 78 1.50 48.52 -40.55
CA SER A 78 1.68 49.50 -41.65
C SER A 78 1.51 50.96 -41.17
N ASP A 79 1.15 51.19 -39.91
CA ASP A 79 0.99 52.52 -39.34
C ASP A 79 1.58 52.57 -37.93
N ARG A 80 2.88 52.90 -37.82
CA ARG A 80 3.43 53.98 -36.96
C ARG A 80 4.91 53.75 -36.57
N ILE A 81 5.62 54.86 -36.63
CA ILE A 81 7.05 55.10 -36.33
C ILE A 81 7.29 55.13 -34.79
N PRO A 82 8.49 54.75 -34.27
CA PRO A 82 8.82 54.65 -32.84
C PRO A 82 9.41 56.01 -32.30
N PRO A 83 9.65 56.27 -30.98
CA PRO A 83 10.75 55.60 -30.22
C PRO A 83 10.67 55.57 -28.66
N ASP A 84 11.75 54.98 -28.08
CA ASP A 84 12.40 55.23 -26.77
C ASP A 84 12.01 54.44 -25.48
N ASN A 85 12.74 53.33 -25.26
CA ASN A 85 13.70 53.01 -24.17
C ASN A 85 13.38 53.22 -22.64
N PRO A 86 14.10 52.56 -21.69
CA PRO A 86 13.49 51.53 -20.85
C PRO A 86 13.71 51.66 -19.31
N THR A 87 13.13 50.69 -18.58
CA THR A 87 13.56 50.13 -17.26
C THR A 87 12.91 50.72 -16.00
N VAL A 88 12.24 49.87 -15.18
CA VAL A 88 12.35 49.74 -13.69
C VAL A 88 11.49 48.56 -13.18
N GLY A 89 12.04 47.76 -12.23
CA GLY A 89 11.31 46.93 -11.23
C GLY A 89 11.56 45.42 -11.35
N CYS A 90 12.34 44.69 -10.53
CA CYS A 90 12.50 44.52 -9.07
C CYS A 90 11.47 43.58 -8.40
N GLY A 91 11.98 42.52 -7.74
CA GLY A 91 11.29 41.63 -6.78
C GLY A 91 10.74 40.32 -7.40
N GLN A 92 10.80 39.13 -6.79
CA GLN A 92 11.03 38.69 -5.41
C GLN A 92 11.47 37.21 -5.36
N ASN A 93 12.29 36.90 -4.35
CA ASN A 93 12.40 35.68 -3.53
C ASN A 93 11.65 34.39 -3.94
N GLN A 94 12.40 33.29 -4.04
CA GLN A 94 11.90 31.94 -3.73
C GLN A 94 12.78 31.30 -2.65
N LYS A 95 12.10 30.80 -1.62
CA LYS A 95 12.63 30.03 -0.51
C LYS A 95 11.72 28.82 -0.32
N VAL A 96 12.33 27.71 0.11
CA VAL A 96 11.78 26.57 0.86
C VAL A 96 11.30 25.33 0.08
N GLY A 97 11.80 24.17 0.57
CA GLY A 97 11.18 22.84 0.49
C GLY A 97 12.19 21.79 0.02
N GLY A 98 12.91 21.03 0.86
CA GLY A 98 12.50 20.38 2.10
C GLY A 98 12.39 18.87 1.82
N GLN A 99 13.52 18.17 1.74
CA GLN A 99 13.63 16.77 1.37
C GLN A 99 14.17 15.96 2.57
N GLU A 100 13.35 15.79 3.60
CA GLU A 100 13.66 14.98 4.79
C GLU A 100 12.37 14.35 5.36
N THR A 101 11.83 13.31 4.71
CA THR A 101 10.68 12.55 5.27
C THR A 101 10.70 11.04 5.04
N ALA A 102 11.60 10.49 4.22
CA ALA A 102 11.61 9.04 3.96
C ALA A 102 12.38 8.21 5.01
N LEU A 103 13.33 8.80 5.73
CA LEU A 103 14.25 8.09 6.64
C LEU A 103 13.76 7.96 8.09
N SER A 104 12.68 8.66 8.46
CA SER A 104 12.05 8.55 9.80
C SER A 104 11.09 7.37 9.91
N ASP A 105 10.50 6.97 8.78
CA ASP A 105 9.34 6.08 8.76
C ASP A 105 9.74 4.60 8.90
N GLU A 106 10.80 4.17 8.23
CA GLU A 106 11.37 2.83 8.38
C GLU A 106 11.86 2.55 9.83
N ARG A 107 12.35 3.58 10.53
CA ARG A 107 12.79 3.47 11.93
C ARG A 107 11.63 3.21 12.89
N PHE A 108 10.47 3.78 12.61
CA PHE A 108 9.28 3.62 13.42
C PHE A 108 8.72 2.19 13.31
N GLU A 109 8.58 1.68 12.09
CA GLU A 109 8.10 0.32 11.84
C GLU A 109 9.06 -0.74 12.39
N MET A 110 10.38 -0.56 12.19
CA MET A 110 11.38 -1.44 12.81
C MET A 110 11.35 -1.38 14.34
N SER A 111 11.14 -0.19 14.92
CA SER A 111 11.00 -0.05 16.38
C SER A 111 9.76 -0.77 16.91
N MET A 112 8.64 -0.73 16.17
CA MET A 112 7.42 -1.43 16.57
C MET A 112 7.55 -2.94 16.43
N ALA A 113 8.10 -3.42 15.32
CA ALA A 113 8.42 -4.83 15.13
C ALA A 113 9.37 -5.37 16.22
N GLN A 114 10.35 -4.54 16.62
CA GLN A 114 11.27 -4.88 17.69
C GLN A 114 10.60 -4.86 19.07
N LYS A 115 9.72 -3.89 19.36
CA LYS A 115 8.92 -3.87 20.60
C LYS A 115 7.99 -5.07 20.70
N ILE A 116 7.32 -5.47 19.61
CA ILE A 116 6.50 -6.69 19.54
C ILE A 116 7.34 -7.92 19.90
N LYS A 117 8.57 -7.99 19.39
CA LYS A 117 9.51 -9.08 19.70
C LYS A 117 9.96 -9.07 21.16
N GLU A 118 10.21 -7.90 21.74
CA GLU A 118 10.68 -7.75 23.13
C GLU A 118 9.56 -7.98 24.16
N GLU A 119 8.33 -7.56 23.85
CA GLU A 119 7.18 -7.60 24.76
C GLU A 119 6.30 -8.85 24.61
N GLY A 120 6.21 -9.48 23.43
CA GLY A 120 5.25 -10.56 23.18
C GLY A 120 5.78 -11.82 22.47
N ILE A 121 6.83 -11.73 21.63
CA ILE A 121 7.24 -12.84 20.75
C ILE A 121 8.73 -13.15 20.91
N LYS A 122 9.13 -13.75 22.04
CA LYS A 122 10.54 -13.97 22.38
C LYS A 122 11.22 -15.14 21.65
N SER A 123 10.48 -16.02 20.97
CA SER A 123 11.01 -17.33 20.51
C SER A 123 10.95 -17.59 18.99
N LEU A 124 10.30 -16.75 18.18
CA LEU A 124 10.09 -17.03 16.76
C LEU A 124 11.03 -16.22 15.84
N PRO A 125 11.54 -16.82 14.74
CA PRO A 125 12.37 -16.12 13.77
C PRO A 125 11.52 -15.10 13.00
N VAL A 126 11.66 -13.82 13.34
CA VAL A 126 11.02 -12.71 12.64
C VAL A 126 11.79 -12.36 11.37
N ARG A 127 11.08 -12.18 10.25
CA ARG A 127 11.61 -11.65 8.98
C ARG A 127 10.80 -10.45 8.57
N THR A 128 11.48 -9.39 8.15
CA THR A 128 10.83 -8.14 7.72
C THR A 128 10.96 -8.01 6.21
N TYR A 129 9.89 -7.57 5.56
CA TYR A 129 9.81 -7.34 4.12
C TYR A 129 9.15 -5.99 3.87
N VAL A 130 9.67 -5.24 2.91
CA VAL A 130 9.01 -4.05 2.37
C VAL A 130 8.39 -4.44 1.04
N VAL A 131 7.10 -4.17 0.87
CA VAL A 131 6.33 -4.54 -0.33
C VAL A 131 5.96 -3.26 -1.06
N GLY A 132 6.72 -2.93 -2.10
CA GLY A 132 6.44 -1.77 -2.97
C GLY A 132 5.70 -2.17 -4.24
N THR A 133 5.77 -3.45 -4.63
CA THR A 133 5.18 -4.00 -5.83
C THR A 133 4.62 -5.40 -5.57
N LEU A 134 3.73 -5.89 -6.43
CA LEU A 134 3.20 -7.26 -6.30
C LEU A 134 4.28 -8.32 -6.51
N SER A 135 5.32 -8.01 -7.29
CA SER A 135 6.47 -8.89 -7.48
C SER A 135 7.25 -9.13 -6.17
N ASP A 136 7.22 -8.20 -5.22
CA ASP A 136 7.90 -8.35 -3.93
C ASP A 136 7.27 -9.46 -3.07
N LEU A 137 6.00 -9.81 -3.33
CA LEU A 137 5.30 -10.90 -2.66
C LEU A 137 5.98 -12.26 -2.87
N PHE A 138 6.62 -12.48 -4.02
CA PHE A 138 7.34 -13.72 -4.31
C PHE A 138 8.59 -13.90 -3.46
N ASN A 139 9.11 -12.83 -2.86
CA ASN A 139 10.26 -12.88 -1.98
C ASN A 139 9.87 -13.22 -0.53
N ILE A 140 8.57 -13.14 -0.20
CA ILE A 140 8.05 -13.46 1.12
C ILE A 140 8.04 -14.98 1.27
N LYS A 141 8.83 -15.48 2.23
CA LYS A 141 8.83 -16.92 2.51
C LYS A 141 7.52 -17.34 3.18
N PRO A 142 7.05 -18.57 2.97
CA PRO A 142 5.90 -19.11 3.69
C PRO A 142 6.07 -18.93 5.20
N CYS A 143 5.03 -18.41 5.84
CA CYS A 143 4.98 -18.14 7.28
C CYS A 143 3.58 -18.46 7.81
N GLN A 144 3.45 -18.68 9.12
CA GLN A 144 2.15 -18.99 9.73
C GLN A 144 1.37 -17.74 10.11
N VAL A 145 2.06 -16.71 10.61
CA VAL A 145 1.51 -15.40 10.95
C VAL A 145 2.24 -14.32 10.18
N THR A 146 1.51 -13.34 9.67
CA THR A 146 2.04 -12.15 9.02
C THR A 146 1.44 -10.90 9.65
N ILE A 147 2.28 -9.92 9.95
CA ILE A 147 1.85 -8.60 10.45
C ILE A 147 2.16 -7.59 9.34
N ILE A 148 1.12 -6.92 8.85
CA ILE A 148 1.20 -5.90 7.81
C ILE A 148 1.06 -4.54 8.46
N PHE A 149 2.12 -3.74 8.42
CA PHE A 149 2.08 -2.35 8.82
C PHE A 149 1.62 -1.51 7.63
N VAL A 150 0.68 -0.61 7.87
CA VAL A 150 0.12 0.30 6.86
C VAL A 150 0.18 1.71 7.41
N ASP A 151 0.92 2.59 6.75
CA ASP A 151 0.99 3.99 7.15
C ASP A 151 -0.35 4.73 7.04
N SER A 152 -0.56 5.65 7.98
CA SER A 152 -1.65 6.61 7.93
C SER A 152 -1.60 7.46 6.66
N ASN A 153 -2.76 7.85 6.16
CA ASN A 153 -2.90 8.73 5.00
C ASN A 153 -4.11 9.65 5.20
N ASP A 154 -4.13 10.76 4.46
CA ASP A 154 -5.18 11.79 4.60
C ASP A 154 -6.59 11.31 4.26
N ARG A 155 -6.71 10.13 3.63
CA ARG A 155 -7.99 9.53 3.23
C ARG A 155 -8.49 8.48 4.22
N ASP A 156 -7.73 8.18 5.28
CA ASP A 156 -8.08 7.15 6.28
C ASP A 156 -8.34 5.76 5.66
N ILE A 157 -7.67 5.47 4.53
CA ILE A 157 -7.80 4.21 3.80
C ILE A 157 -6.79 3.20 4.32
N ILE A 158 -7.25 2.06 4.82
CA ILE A 158 -6.38 0.95 5.23
C ILE A 158 -6.05 0.06 4.02
N LEU A 159 -7.08 -0.45 3.33
CA LEU A 159 -6.97 -1.20 2.08
C LEU A 159 -7.77 -0.50 1.00
N GLU A 160 -7.23 -0.43 -0.21
CA GLU A 160 -7.87 0.23 -1.34
C GLU A 160 -9.12 -0.53 -1.79
N ASN A 161 -10.25 0.16 -1.90
CA ASN A 161 -11.47 -0.39 -2.50
C ASN A 161 -11.33 -0.43 -4.04
N PRO A 162 -11.53 -1.60 -4.70
CA PRO A 162 -11.32 -1.75 -6.15
C PRO A 162 -12.18 -0.81 -7.00
N GLU A 163 -13.34 -0.41 -6.51
CA GLU A 163 -14.30 0.39 -7.26
C GLU A 163 -14.07 1.90 -7.14
N THR A 164 -13.31 2.34 -6.14
CA THR A 164 -13.29 3.75 -5.72
C THR A 164 -11.90 4.31 -5.43
N ASP A 165 -10.93 3.47 -5.12
CA ASP A 165 -9.59 3.90 -4.73
C ASP A 165 -8.55 3.55 -5.79
N ILE A 166 -7.66 4.51 -6.04
CA ILE A 166 -6.49 4.32 -6.91
C ILE A 166 -5.40 3.55 -6.16
N GLY A 167 -4.87 2.52 -6.82
CA GLY A 167 -3.87 1.60 -6.28
C GLY A 167 -4.52 0.34 -5.69
N ASP A 168 -3.73 -0.72 -5.55
CA ASP A 168 -4.23 -2.00 -5.05
C ASP A 168 -3.19 -2.83 -4.28
N ILE A 169 -2.01 -2.27 -4.03
CA ILE A 169 -0.88 -3.00 -3.45
C ILE A 169 -1.23 -3.50 -2.04
N ARG A 170 -1.81 -2.66 -1.18
CA ARG A 170 -2.14 -3.07 0.20
C ARG A 170 -3.25 -4.10 0.21
N ARG A 171 -4.32 -3.88 -0.58
CA ARG A 171 -5.41 -4.85 -0.75
C ARG A 171 -4.89 -6.20 -1.25
N LYS A 172 -4.21 -6.23 -2.39
CA LYS A 172 -3.75 -7.47 -3.03
C LYS A 172 -2.73 -8.22 -2.19
N THR A 173 -1.82 -7.50 -1.53
CA THR A 173 -0.87 -8.10 -0.58
C THR A 173 -1.60 -8.84 0.54
N THR A 174 -2.56 -8.17 1.16
CA THR A 174 -3.39 -8.77 2.23
C THR A 174 -4.16 -9.98 1.73
N GLU A 175 -4.82 -9.87 0.58
CA GLU A 175 -5.63 -10.95 0.01
C GLU A 175 -4.79 -12.15 -0.39
N CYS A 176 -3.62 -11.92 -0.98
CA CYS A 176 -2.66 -12.97 -1.33
C CYS A 176 -2.20 -13.75 -0.10
N LEU A 177 -1.75 -13.04 0.95
CA LEU A 177 -1.31 -13.65 2.20
C LEU A 177 -2.44 -14.42 2.91
N THR A 178 -3.66 -13.88 2.85
CA THR A 178 -4.83 -14.56 3.42
C THR A 178 -5.19 -15.84 2.63
N LYS A 179 -5.08 -15.83 1.30
CA LYS A 179 -5.40 -16.99 0.44
C LYS A 179 -4.44 -18.17 0.63
N ILE A 180 -3.18 -17.90 0.98
CA ILE A 180 -2.18 -18.93 1.28
C ILE A 180 -2.26 -19.46 2.73
N ASN A 181 -3.37 -19.18 3.43
CA ASN A 181 -3.64 -19.58 4.81
C ASN A 181 -2.65 -19.02 5.86
N CYS A 182 -1.99 -17.88 5.60
CA CYS A 182 -1.34 -17.12 6.67
C CYS A 182 -2.40 -16.47 7.57
N ASP A 183 -2.20 -16.45 8.88
CA ASP A 183 -2.99 -15.60 9.78
C ASP A 183 -2.44 -14.18 9.74
N VAL A 184 -3.23 -13.26 9.18
CA VAL A 184 -2.79 -11.91 8.83
C VAL A 184 -3.31 -10.91 9.83
N PHE A 185 -2.42 -10.14 10.46
CA PHE A 185 -2.74 -8.93 11.20
C PHE A 185 -2.47 -7.71 10.33
N ILE A 186 -3.36 -6.72 10.39
CA ILE A 186 -3.15 -5.40 9.78
C ILE A 186 -3.09 -4.37 10.89
N ILE A 187 -2.04 -3.55 10.87
CA ILE A 187 -1.81 -2.48 11.82
C ILE A 187 -1.74 -1.17 11.04
N TYR A 188 -2.75 -0.32 11.23
CA TYR A 188 -2.77 1.04 10.69
C TYR A 188 -1.97 1.98 11.60
N CYS A 189 -0.79 2.37 11.15
CA CYS A 189 0.22 3.10 11.91
C CYS A 189 0.00 4.61 11.86
N LYS A 190 0.45 5.33 12.89
CA LYS A 190 0.43 6.80 13.00
C LYS A 190 -0.97 7.42 12.91
N ASP A 191 -2.02 6.65 13.17
CA ASP A 191 -3.38 7.18 13.23
C ASP A 191 -3.54 8.05 14.47
N ARG A 192 -3.73 9.35 14.26
CA ARG A 192 -3.94 10.33 15.34
C ARG A 192 -5.18 10.00 16.18
N GLY A 193 -6.21 9.39 15.60
CA GLY A 193 -7.39 8.98 16.36
C GLY A 193 -7.16 7.80 17.28
N SER A 194 -6.06 7.10 17.11
CA SER A 194 -5.65 5.99 17.97
C SER A 194 -4.80 6.45 19.16
N GLN A 195 -4.47 7.74 19.28
CA GLN A 195 -3.70 8.25 20.43
C GLN A 195 -4.45 8.06 21.76
N THR A 196 -5.78 8.11 21.73
CA THR A 196 -6.66 7.95 22.89
C THR A 196 -7.67 6.84 22.65
N LEU A 197 -7.17 5.69 22.16
CA LEU A 197 -8.01 4.54 21.88
C LEU A 197 -8.62 3.98 23.19
N PRO A 198 -9.94 3.76 23.27
CA PRO A 198 -10.56 3.17 24.45
C PRO A 198 -10.04 1.75 24.74
N PRO A 199 -10.00 1.30 26.01
CA PRO A 199 -9.41 0.01 26.42
C PRO A 199 -10.03 -1.25 25.82
N ASN A 200 -11.18 -1.13 25.13
CA ASN A 200 -11.91 -2.24 24.51
C ASN A 200 -12.01 -2.09 22.98
N GLN A 201 -11.31 -1.10 22.41
CA GLN A 201 -11.27 -0.88 20.97
C GLN A 201 -9.89 -1.26 20.47
N LEU A 202 -9.89 -2.01 19.37
CA LEU A 202 -8.65 -2.43 18.71
C LEU A 202 -8.24 -1.45 17.62
N TYR A 203 -9.18 -0.62 17.14
CA TYR A 203 -8.96 0.36 16.10
C TYR A 203 -9.88 1.56 16.26
N ASN A 204 -9.50 2.70 15.68
CA ASN A 204 -10.23 3.95 15.70
C ASN A 204 -11.53 3.83 14.88
N THR A 205 -12.66 4.09 15.51
CA THR A 205 -14.00 3.96 14.91
C THR A 205 -14.29 4.89 13.74
N ARG A 206 -13.45 5.92 13.52
CA ARG A 206 -13.53 6.80 12.34
C ARG A 206 -13.02 6.13 11.06
N LEU A 207 -12.33 4.99 11.16
CA LEU A 207 -11.86 4.19 10.02
C LEU A 207 -13.03 3.40 9.40
N HIS A 208 -13.98 4.11 8.79
CA HIS A 208 -15.23 3.53 8.25
C HIS A 208 -15.01 2.49 7.15
N SER A 209 -13.86 2.54 6.47
CA SER A 209 -13.45 1.57 5.44
C SER A 209 -13.38 0.13 5.96
N ILE A 210 -13.15 -0.07 7.27
CA ILE A 210 -13.10 -1.39 7.90
C ILE A 210 -14.39 -2.18 7.73
N ASP A 211 -15.55 -1.51 7.82
CA ASP A 211 -16.86 -2.15 7.75
C ASP A 211 -17.38 -2.31 6.31
N GLN A 212 -16.72 -1.70 5.35
CA GLN A 212 -17.11 -1.75 3.93
C GLN A 212 -16.26 -2.74 3.14
N HIS A 213 -14.98 -2.88 3.50
CA HIS A 213 -14.06 -3.74 2.76
C HIS A 213 -14.17 -5.20 3.22
N ALA A 214 -14.54 -6.11 2.31
CA ALA A 214 -14.80 -7.52 2.63
C ALA A 214 -13.63 -8.22 3.36
N THR A 215 -12.39 -7.97 2.93
CA THR A 215 -11.18 -8.49 3.59
C THR A 215 -11.00 -7.95 5.01
N LEU A 216 -11.16 -6.63 5.23
CA LEU A 216 -11.08 -6.04 6.57
C LEU A 216 -12.20 -6.54 7.48
N VAL A 217 -13.43 -6.72 6.97
CA VAL A 217 -14.54 -7.30 7.74
C VAL A 217 -14.20 -8.72 8.22
N LYS A 218 -13.57 -9.54 7.38
CA LYS A 218 -13.14 -10.90 7.76
C LYS A 218 -12.06 -10.87 8.83
N LEU A 219 -11.06 -10.00 8.69
CA LEU A 219 -9.97 -9.85 9.66
C LEU A 219 -10.48 -9.26 10.99
N LYS A 220 -11.37 -8.29 10.94
CA LYS A 220 -12.04 -7.69 12.11
C LYS A 220 -12.78 -8.74 12.93
N LYS A 221 -13.53 -9.65 12.29
CA LYS A 221 -14.23 -10.75 12.98
C LYS A 221 -13.29 -11.67 13.77
N LYS A 222 -12.00 -11.69 13.42
CA LYS A 222 -10.96 -12.46 14.10
C LYS A 222 -10.09 -11.61 15.04
N ASN A 223 -10.45 -10.35 15.30
CA ASN A 223 -9.64 -9.40 16.06
C ASN A 223 -8.22 -9.22 15.48
N ARG A 224 -8.11 -9.10 14.15
CA ARG A 224 -6.82 -8.97 13.43
C ARG A 224 -6.57 -7.60 12.79
N VAL A 225 -7.42 -6.61 13.07
CA VAL A 225 -7.29 -5.25 12.54
C VAL A 225 -7.06 -4.29 13.69
N PHE A 226 -5.90 -3.65 13.71
CA PHE A 226 -5.49 -2.69 14.71
C PHE A 226 -5.25 -1.32 14.09
N SER A 227 -5.41 -0.27 14.88
CA SER A 227 -4.83 1.04 14.58
C SER A 227 -4.08 1.57 15.79
N VAL A 228 -2.97 2.26 15.53
CA VAL A 228 -2.03 2.73 16.55
C VAL A 228 -1.51 4.10 16.16
N TYR A 229 -1.15 4.90 17.17
CA TYR A 229 -0.44 6.15 16.95
C TYR A 229 1.09 5.91 16.99
N GLU A 230 1.64 5.67 18.17
CA GLU A 230 3.09 5.45 18.38
C GLU A 230 3.43 4.01 18.78
N CYS A 231 2.56 3.33 19.51
CA CYS A 231 2.77 1.99 20.00
C CYS A 231 1.46 1.21 20.08
N LEU A 232 1.58 -0.11 20.13
CA LEU A 232 0.46 -0.99 20.43
C LEU A 232 0.02 -0.79 21.89
N HIS A 233 -1.29 -0.78 22.09
CA HIS A 233 -1.89 -0.85 23.42
C HIS A 233 -1.74 -2.27 24.00
N LEU A 234 -1.70 -2.37 25.33
CA LEU A 234 -1.51 -3.64 26.04
C LEU A 234 -2.43 -4.76 25.54
N GLN A 235 -3.72 -4.46 25.35
CA GLN A 235 -4.70 -5.42 24.82
C GLN A 235 -4.33 -5.94 23.41
N GLN A 236 -3.80 -5.07 22.53
CA GLN A 236 -3.39 -5.46 21.18
C GLN A 236 -2.14 -6.36 21.23
N VAL A 237 -1.23 -6.10 22.17
CA VAL A 237 -0.04 -6.93 22.41
C VAL A 237 -0.45 -8.31 22.94
N GLU A 238 -1.36 -8.38 23.90
CA GLU A 238 -1.89 -9.64 24.45
C GLU A 238 -2.54 -10.50 23.34
N LEU A 239 -3.42 -9.92 22.53
CA LEU A 239 -4.07 -10.63 21.42
C LEU A 239 -3.08 -11.15 20.37
N LEU A 240 -2.03 -10.38 20.11
CA LEU A 240 -0.96 -10.78 19.20
C LEU A 240 -0.13 -11.92 19.80
N GLY A 241 0.19 -11.84 21.09
CA GLY A 241 0.89 -12.88 21.85
C GLY A 241 0.11 -14.19 21.87
N ASP A 242 -1.15 -14.17 22.30
CA ASP A 242 -2.04 -15.33 22.36
C ASP A 242 -2.14 -16.06 21.02
N CYS A 243 -2.22 -15.29 19.93
CA CYS A 243 -2.31 -15.85 18.58
C CYS A 243 -1.03 -16.58 18.18
N VAL A 244 0.12 -16.03 18.56
CA VAL A 244 1.44 -16.56 18.20
C VAL A 244 1.81 -17.76 19.06
N GLU A 245 1.34 -17.83 20.31
CA GLU A 245 1.51 -18.99 21.20
C GLU A 245 0.65 -20.19 20.80
N GLN A 246 -0.45 -19.98 20.06
CA GLN A 246 -1.34 -21.05 19.59
C GLN A 246 -0.85 -21.77 18.32
N LEU A 247 0.30 -21.36 17.76
CA LEU A 247 0.94 -21.93 16.57
C LEU A 247 1.86 -23.11 16.89
#